data_AF-A0A371DF61-F1
#
_entry.id   AF-A0A371DF61-F1
#
_cell.length_a   1.000
_cell.length_b   1.000
_cell.length_c   1.000
_cell.angle_alpha   90.00
_cell.angle_beta   90.00
_cell.angle_gamma   90.00
#
_symmetry.space_group_name_H-M   'P 1'
#
loop_
_entity.id
_entity.type
_entity.pdbx_description
1 polymer ?
#
loop_
_entity_poly.entity_id
_entity_poly.type
_entity_poly.pdbx_seq_one_letter_code
_entity_poly.pdbx_strand_id
1 'polypeptide(L)'
;MVSLKAALSSASVLVALFAPAALADNPINPSFPYGSTKVRGVNLGGWLVLEPWITPSLFENTGNTAIVDEWTFDQDQNRQTALSALQNHWNTWVTEQDFIDIAAAGLNHVRIPIGYWAFDVGPGEPYISGQLPYLQKAVGWARNHGLKVIVDLHGAPGSQNGFDNSGHRISFPQWHSNSTNIARTNAVLKTITSLFINDQDVVSVIAPLNEPAGFDGSDVLSAVRQYWYDSYGNIRFPYGTSQQSNTVVLLHDAFQPLSYWSGFQTAPNWQGVAMDTHIYQMFSQDEVSRSNQQHIDAACAYGSSLSSFDLWTIVGEWTPAATDCATYLNGRGVGARYDGSYAGSSRVGSCTGLTGSRSSFSSSYKTFLRQYWEAQTITYEKGAGWIQWTWKAERADDWSYQAGLAGGWIPQNPTQRQYPNICN
;
A
#
# COMPACT_ATOMS: atom_id res chain seq x y z
N MET A 1 -22.06 26.99 -82.68
CA MET A 1 -22.18 26.05 -81.53
C MET A 1 -21.91 26.81 -80.25
N VAL A 2 -22.58 26.39 -79.19
CA VAL A 2 -22.84 27.14 -77.95
C VAL A 2 -21.64 27.16 -76.99
N SER A 3 -21.47 28.31 -76.34
CA SER A 3 -20.97 28.60 -74.98
C SER A 3 -20.60 27.41 -74.06
N LEU A 4 -19.49 27.52 -73.32
CA LEU A 4 -19.54 27.84 -71.88
C LEU A 4 -18.16 28.21 -71.31
N LYS A 5 -18.10 29.38 -70.66
CA LYS A 5 -17.05 29.81 -69.73
C LYS A 5 -17.18 29.02 -68.42
N ALA A 6 -16.07 28.52 -67.88
CA ALA A 6 -16.00 28.02 -66.51
C ALA A 6 -15.05 28.91 -65.70
N ALA A 7 -15.58 29.46 -64.62
CA ALA A 7 -14.89 30.32 -63.66
C ALA A 7 -14.01 29.49 -62.73
N LEU A 8 -12.77 29.92 -62.50
CA LEU A 8 -11.98 29.46 -61.35
C LEU A 8 -12.41 30.27 -60.12
N SER A 9 -13.05 29.60 -59.15
CA SER A 9 -13.27 30.17 -57.82
C SER A 9 -12.11 29.80 -56.89
N SER A 10 -11.54 30.83 -56.28
CA SER A 10 -10.52 30.73 -55.24
C SER A 10 -11.18 30.23 -53.94
N ALA A 11 -10.84 29.02 -53.51
CA ALA A 11 -11.16 28.55 -52.17
C ALA A 11 -9.96 28.85 -51.24
N SER A 12 -10.03 29.99 -50.54
CA SER A 12 -9.14 30.29 -49.42
C SER A 12 -9.49 29.34 -48.26
N VAL A 13 -8.68 28.31 -48.05
CA VAL A 13 -8.76 27.47 -46.85
C VAL A 13 -8.27 28.31 -45.67
N LEU A 14 -9.21 28.78 -44.84
CA LEU A 14 -8.91 29.31 -43.52
C LEU A 14 -8.36 28.16 -42.68
N VAL A 15 -7.04 28.07 -42.54
CA VAL A 15 -6.43 27.26 -41.49
C VAL A 15 -6.73 27.96 -40.19
N ALA A 16 -7.76 27.49 -39.48
CA ALA A 16 -7.97 27.83 -38.10
C ALA A 16 -6.74 27.33 -37.32
N LEU A 17 -5.84 28.25 -36.98
CA LEU A 17 -4.85 28.03 -35.94
C LEU A 17 -5.64 27.71 -34.67
N PHE A 18 -5.70 26.41 -34.34
CA PHE A 18 -6.04 25.98 -32.99
C PHE A 18 -4.94 26.55 -32.08
N ALA A 19 -5.21 27.72 -31.49
CA ALA A 19 -4.55 28.07 -30.25
C ALA A 19 -4.80 26.90 -29.29
N PRO A 20 -3.78 26.37 -28.59
CA PRO A 20 -4.07 25.51 -27.47
C PRO A 20 -4.93 26.34 -26.53
N ALA A 21 -6.16 25.90 -26.29
CA ALA A 21 -6.94 26.39 -25.18
C ALA A 21 -6.13 26.03 -23.93
N ALA A 22 -5.27 26.94 -23.50
CA ALA A 22 -4.74 26.97 -22.15
C ALA A 22 -5.91 27.34 -21.24
N LEU A 23 -6.84 26.40 -21.06
CA LEU A 23 -7.54 26.31 -19.80
C LEU A 23 -6.45 25.88 -18.83
N ALA A 24 -5.94 26.85 -18.08
CA ALA A 24 -5.26 26.60 -16.82
C ALA A 24 -6.30 25.97 -15.88
N ASP A 25 -6.61 24.72 -16.15
CA ASP A 25 -7.32 23.83 -15.25
C ASP A 25 -6.33 23.67 -14.10
N ASN A 26 -6.59 24.29 -12.94
CA ASN A 26 -5.66 24.23 -11.82
C ASN A 26 -5.43 22.75 -11.54
N PRO A 27 -4.28 22.18 -11.94
CA PRO A 27 -3.98 20.82 -11.56
C PRO A 27 -4.00 20.88 -10.04
N ILE A 28 -4.60 19.89 -9.40
CA ILE A 28 -4.60 19.81 -7.93
C ILE A 28 -3.28 20.31 -7.34
N ASN A 29 -3.33 21.00 -6.21
CA ASN A 29 -2.13 21.49 -5.54
C ASN A 29 -1.87 20.64 -4.28
N PRO A 30 -1.46 19.37 -4.43
CA PRO A 30 -1.21 18.49 -3.30
C PRO A 30 -0.05 19.05 -2.47
N SER A 31 -0.04 18.75 -1.18
CA SER A 31 0.99 19.24 -0.26
C SER A 31 2.38 18.62 -0.49
N PHE A 32 2.49 17.68 -1.44
CA PHE A 32 3.70 17.08 -1.95
C PHE A 32 3.67 17.04 -3.49
N PRO A 33 4.76 17.37 -4.19
CA PRO A 33 4.75 17.51 -5.65
C PRO A 33 4.90 16.16 -6.37
N TYR A 34 3.86 15.32 -6.27
CA TYR A 34 3.80 13.99 -6.89
C TYR A 34 4.14 14.02 -8.39
N GLY A 35 4.86 13.00 -8.85
CA GLY A 35 5.38 12.89 -10.22
C GLY A 35 6.69 13.64 -10.47
N SER A 36 7.00 14.71 -9.73
CA SER A 36 8.26 15.45 -9.84
C SER A 36 9.26 15.13 -8.74
N THR A 37 8.78 14.90 -7.52
CA THR A 37 9.58 14.38 -6.40
C THR A 37 9.19 12.95 -6.10
N LYS A 38 10.18 12.09 -5.83
CA LYS A 38 9.93 10.67 -5.54
C LYS A 38 9.39 10.48 -4.14
N VAL A 39 8.31 9.72 -4.04
CA VAL A 39 7.79 9.18 -2.78
C VAL A 39 8.79 8.16 -2.25
N ARG A 40 9.20 8.31 -0.99
CA ARG A 40 10.08 7.38 -0.28
C ARG A 40 9.57 7.26 1.13
N GLY A 41 8.98 6.12 1.47
CA GLY A 41 8.36 5.95 2.76
C GLY A 41 8.37 4.52 3.27
N VAL A 42 7.72 4.35 4.40
CA VAL A 42 7.51 3.05 5.06
C VAL A 42 6.06 2.92 5.51
N ASN A 43 5.57 1.68 5.50
CA ASN A 43 4.31 1.34 6.15
C ASN A 43 4.50 1.27 7.66
N LEU A 44 3.49 1.69 8.42
CA LEU A 44 3.38 1.47 9.86
C LEU A 44 2.52 0.24 10.14
N GLY A 45 2.90 -0.88 9.52
CA GLY A 45 2.16 -2.16 9.58
C GLY A 45 2.14 -2.78 10.98
N GLY A 46 1.16 -3.64 11.23
CA GLY A 46 0.95 -4.27 12.52
C GLY A 46 0.53 -3.34 13.66
N TRP A 47 0.23 -2.05 13.41
CA TRP A 47 -0.11 -1.08 14.46
C TRP A 47 -1.60 -0.97 14.75
N LEU A 48 -2.36 -0.35 13.84
CA LEU A 48 -3.81 -0.13 13.99
C LEU A 48 -4.64 -1.22 13.31
N VAL A 49 -3.95 -2.18 12.68
CA VAL A 49 -4.44 -3.50 12.27
C VAL A 49 -3.38 -4.50 12.70
N LEU A 50 -3.77 -5.53 13.43
CA LEU A 50 -2.86 -6.56 13.92
C LEU A 50 -2.54 -7.59 12.84
N GLU A 51 -1.26 -7.92 12.71
CA GLU A 51 -0.78 -8.98 11.82
C GLU A 51 0.10 -9.94 12.61
N PRO A 52 -0.25 -11.24 12.68
CA PRO A 52 0.48 -12.22 13.49
C PRO A 52 1.97 -12.32 13.15
N TRP A 53 2.36 -12.04 11.91
CA TRP A 53 3.73 -12.15 11.48
C TRP A 53 4.59 -10.93 11.84
N ILE A 54 3.98 -9.75 11.99
CA ILE A 54 4.66 -8.52 12.39
C ILE A 54 4.87 -8.49 13.90
N THR A 55 3.82 -8.80 14.66
CA THR A 55 3.81 -8.81 16.14
C THR A 55 3.39 -10.18 16.70
N PRO A 56 4.15 -11.26 16.42
CA PRO A 56 3.81 -12.61 16.88
C PRO A 56 3.65 -12.72 18.39
N SER A 57 4.37 -11.92 19.18
CA SER A 57 4.28 -11.97 20.64
C SER A 57 2.85 -11.67 21.14
N LEU A 58 2.13 -10.75 20.48
CA LEU A 58 0.77 -10.36 20.85
C LEU A 58 -0.20 -11.56 20.72
N PHE A 59 0.01 -12.40 19.72
CA PHE A 59 -0.80 -13.58 19.44
C PHE A 59 -0.36 -14.80 20.27
N GLU A 60 0.95 -15.02 20.40
CA GLU A 60 1.53 -16.12 21.20
C GLU A 60 1.18 -15.99 22.68
N ASN A 61 1.22 -14.78 23.24
CA ASN A 61 0.94 -14.50 24.65
C ASN A 61 -0.52 -14.77 25.06
N THR A 62 -1.43 -14.94 24.10
CA THR A 62 -2.81 -15.36 24.38
C THR A 62 -2.89 -16.81 24.85
N GLY A 63 -1.88 -17.63 24.54
CA GLY A 63 -1.91 -19.09 24.76
C GLY A 63 -2.97 -19.82 23.92
N ASN A 64 -3.65 -19.14 23.00
CA ASN A 64 -4.70 -19.68 22.17
C ASN A 64 -4.30 -19.66 20.69
N THR A 65 -4.10 -20.85 20.10
CA THR A 65 -3.71 -21.00 18.69
C THR A 65 -4.85 -20.77 17.70
N ALA A 66 -6.11 -20.70 18.18
CA ALA A 66 -7.26 -20.36 17.33
C ALA A 66 -7.31 -18.86 16.95
N ILE A 67 -6.56 -18.03 17.67
CA ILE A 67 -6.46 -16.58 17.40
C ILE A 67 -5.50 -16.35 16.25
N VAL A 68 -6.01 -16.07 15.07
CA VAL A 68 -5.24 -16.05 13.80
C VAL A 68 -5.25 -14.71 13.09
N ASP A 69 -6.04 -13.75 13.58
CA ASP A 69 -6.25 -12.41 13.05
C ASP A 69 -6.83 -11.50 14.17
N GLU A 70 -7.09 -10.22 13.89
CA GLU A 70 -7.66 -9.30 14.88
C GLU A 70 -9.11 -9.64 15.26
N TRP A 71 -9.90 -10.19 14.33
CA TRP A 71 -11.26 -10.66 14.60
C TRP A 71 -11.29 -11.70 15.73
N THR A 72 -10.51 -12.78 15.58
CA THR A 72 -10.40 -13.84 16.58
C THR A 72 -9.66 -13.37 17.83
N PHE A 73 -8.76 -12.39 17.71
CA PHE A 73 -8.10 -11.76 18.86
C PHE A 73 -9.12 -11.10 19.79
N ASP A 74 -10.08 -10.37 19.22
CA ASP A 74 -11.12 -9.69 19.99
C ASP A 74 -12.28 -10.62 20.39
N GLN A 75 -12.48 -11.73 19.68
CA GLN A 75 -13.54 -12.71 19.94
C GLN A 75 -13.18 -13.73 21.02
N ASP A 76 -11.99 -14.33 20.95
CA ASP A 76 -11.63 -15.54 21.70
C ASP A 76 -10.87 -15.26 23.00
N GLN A 77 -11.03 -14.04 23.51
CA GLN A 77 -10.40 -13.57 24.74
C GLN A 77 -11.42 -12.90 25.66
N ASN A 78 -11.04 -12.74 26.93
CA ASN A 78 -11.75 -11.79 27.78
C ASN A 78 -11.58 -10.37 27.20
N ARG A 79 -12.70 -9.67 26.95
CA ARG A 79 -12.70 -8.33 26.33
C ARG A 79 -11.79 -7.31 27.03
N GLN A 80 -11.72 -7.34 28.37
CA GLN A 80 -10.85 -6.41 29.10
C GLN A 80 -9.37 -6.77 28.96
N THR A 81 -9.04 -8.06 28.86
CA THR A 81 -7.68 -8.53 28.56
C THR A 81 -7.27 -8.10 27.16
N ALA A 82 -8.10 -8.34 26.14
CA ALA A 82 -7.84 -7.92 24.76
C ALA A 82 -7.69 -6.40 24.65
N LEU A 83 -8.62 -5.62 25.25
CA LEU A 83 -8.53 -4.15 25.27
C LEU A 83 -7.24 -3.66 25.93
N SER A 84 -6.82 -4.25 27.04
CA SER A 84 -5.59 -3.84 27.74
C SER A 84 -4.34 -4.16 26.90
N ALA A 85 -4.33 -5.30 26.21
CA ALA A 85 -3.25 -5.68 25.30
C ALA A 85 -3.19 -4.72 24.10
N LEU A 86 -4.33 -4.41 23.47
CA LEU A 86 -4.44 -3.45 22.37
C LEU A 86 -4.00 -2.04 22.79
N GLN A 87 -4.44 -1.55 23.94
CA GLN A 87 -4.02 -0.23 24.42
C GLN A 87 -2.52 -0.18 24.69
N ASN A 88 -1.95 -1.21 25.31
CA ASN A 88 -0.49 -1.28 25.49
C ASN A 88 0.24 -1.28 24.14
N HIS A 89 -0.23 -2.10 23.20
CA HIS A 89 0.30 -2.19 21.84
C HIS A 89 0.24 -0.84 21.11
N TRP A 90 -0.93 -0.21 21.04
CA TRP A 90 -1.09 1.08 20.37
C TRP A 90 -0.22 2.19 20.97
N ASN A 91 0.03 2.16 22.28
CA ASN A 91 0.88 3.15 22.97
C ASN A 91 2.39 2.94 22.76
N THR A 92 2.82 1.70 22.45
CA THR A 92 4.24 1.34 22.51
C THR A 92 4.80 0.84 21.19
N TRP A 93 3.95 0.35 20.28
CA TRP A 93 4.39 -0.16 18.99
C TRP A 93 4.86 0.95 18.07
N VAL A 94 4.10 2.03 17.89
CA VAL A 94 4.58 3.22 17.15
C VAL A 94 4.49 4.43 18.05
N THR A 95 5.59 5.19 18.11
CA THR A 95 5.75 6.38 18.94
C THR A 95 6.28 7.54 18.10
N GLU A 96 6.35 8.75 18.68
CA GLU A 96 6.96 9.88 17.99
C GLU A 96 8.44 9.65 17.64
N GLN A 97 9.14 8.83 18.43
CA GLN A 97 10.53 8.47 18.14
C GLN A 97 10.65 7.76 16.79
N ASP A 98 9.69 6.92 16.43
CA ASP A 98 9.68 6.26 15.12
C ASP A 98 9.56 7.29 13.99
N PHE A 99 8.77 8.36 14.15
CA PHE A 99 8.65 9.43 13.16
C PHE A 99 9.94 10.26 13.03
N ILE A 100 10.62 10.53 14.15
CA ILE A 100 11.94 11.16 14.16
C ILE A 100 12.94 10.32 13.37
N ASP A 101 12.98 9.01 13.63
CA ASP A 101 13.91 8.08 13.00
C ASP A 101 13.62 7.89 11.50
N ILE A 102 12.33 7.82 11.12
CA ILE A 102 11.88 7.77 9.72
C ILE A 102 12.33 9.02 8.96
N ALA A 103 12.12 10.22 9.52
CA ALA A 103 12.58 11.46 8.91
C ALA A 103 14.11 11.53 8.84
N ALA A 104 14.82 11.08 9.89
CA ALA A 104 16.28 11.02 9.93
C ALA A 104 16.87 10.02 8.91
N ALA A 105 16.10 9.01 8.50
CA ALA A 105 16.40 8.10 7.39
C ALA A 105 16.16 8.71 6.00
N GLY A 106 15.86 10.00 5.91
CA GLY A 106 15.65 10.71 4.64
C GLY A 106 14.36 10.30 3.91
N LEU A 107 13.42 9.68 4.63
CA LEU A 107 12.09 9.35 4.12
C LEU A 107 11.17 10.57 4.19
N ASN A 108 10.16 10.61 3.33
CA ASN A 108 9.22 11.73 3.21
C ASN A 108 7.76 11.33 3.39
N HIS A 109 7.44 10.04 3.46
CA HIS A 109 6.08 9.53 3.65
C HIS A 109 6.01 8.41 4.69
N VAL A 110 4.87 8.31 5.36
CA VAL A 110 4.41 7.11 6.06
C VAL A 110 3.04 6.69 5.54
N ARG A 111 2.81 5.39 5.38
CA ARG A 111 1.49 4.81 5.12
C ARG A 111 0.98 4.16 6.40
N ILE A 112 -0.24 4.51 6.81
CA ILE A 112 -0.84 4.07 8.07
C ILE A 112 -2.09 3.23 7.75
N PRO A 113 -1.95 1.90 7.76
CA PRO A 113 -3.07 0.97 7.75
C PRO A 113 -4.02 1.21 8.93
N ILE A 114 -5.32 1.31 8.68
CA ILE A 114 -6.35 1.33 9.71
C ILE A 114 -7.58 0.52 9.28
N GLY A 115 -8.10 -0.31 10.18
CA GLY A 115 -9.30 -1.11 9.94
C GLY A 115 -10.59 -0.31 10.07
N TYR A 116 -11.64 -0.71 9.35
CA TYR A 116 -12.94 -0.03 9.42
C TYR A 116 -13.53 -0.01 10.85
N TRP A 117 -13.19 -1.00 11.68
CA TRP A 117 -13.66 -1.15 13.06
C TRP A 117 -13.16 -0.06 14.01
N ALA A 118 -12.19 0.75 13.59
CA ALA A 118 -11.85 1.99 14.28
C ALA A 118 -12.96 3.04 14.22
N PHE A 119 -13.89 2.92 13.26
CA PHE A 119 -14.95 3.89 12.96
C PHE A 119 -16.36 3.32 13.11
N ASP A 120 -16.55 2.05 12.76
CA ASP A 120 -17.85 1.41 12.71
C ASP A 120 -17.75 -0.07 13.07
N VAL A 121 -18.56 -0.53 14.03
CA VAL A 121 -18.65 -1.94 14.44
C VAL A 121 -20.10 -2.37 14.37
N GLY A 122 -20.37 -3.35 13.51
CA GLY A 122 -21.69 -3.87 13.23
C GLY A 122 -22.11 -4.98 14.20
N PRO A 123 -23.40 -5.37 14.21
CA PRO A 123 -23.87 -6.48 15.02
C PRO A 123 -23.12 -7.78 14.71
N GLY A 124 -22.61 -8.44 15.77
CA GLY A 124 -21.89 -9.71 15.66
C GLY A 124 -20.39 -9.57 15.36
N GLU A 125 -19.90 -8.36 15.13
CA GLU A 125 -18.46 -8.10 14.95
C GLU A 125 -17.80 -7.95 16.33
N PRO A 126 -16.72 -8.69 16.64
CA PRO A 126 -16.14 -8.75 17.97
C PRO A 126 -15.28 -7.53 18.33
N TYR A 127 -14.94 -6.72 17.31
CA TYR A 127 -13.86 -5.75 17.36
C TYR A 127 -13.91 -4.80 18.56
N ILE A 128 -12.71 -4.41 19.00
CA ILE A 128 -12.49 -3.42 20.04
C ILE A 128 -11.98 -2.13 19.36
N SER A 129 -12.83 -1.11 19.32
CA SER A 129 -12.46 0.21 18.81
C SER A 129 -11.63 1.02 19.83
N GLY A 130 -10.71 1.83 19.33
CA GLY A 130 -9.86 2.72 20.13
C GLY A 130 -8.68 3.36 19.40
N GLN A 131 -8.56 3.12 18.08
CA GLN A 131 -7.40 3.45 17.25
C GLN A 131 -7.33 4.95 16.89
N LEU A 132 -8.47 5.65 16.78
CA LEU A 132 -8.53 7.01 16.22
C LEU A 132 -7.62 8.04 16.93
N PRO A 133 -7.53 8.08 18.27
CA PRO A 133 -6.61 8.99 18.95
C PRO A 133 -5.14 8.75 18.58
N TYR A 134 -4.75 7.52 18.25
CA TYR A 134 -3.39 7.17 17.83
C TYR A 134 -3.11 7.60 16.40
N LEU A 135 -4.08 7.42 15.49
CA LEU A 135 -4.00 7.96 14.13
C LEU A 135 -3.85 9.49 14.14
N GLN A 136 -4.64 10.20 14.96
CA GLN A 136 -4.54 11.65 15.10
C GLN A 136 -3.20 12.10 15.68
N LYS A 137 -2.67 11.39 16.68
CA LYS A 137 -1.31 11.62 17.19
C LYS A 137 -0.26 11.43 16.10
N ALA A 138 -0.36 10.38 15.31
CA ALA A 138 0.56 10.10 14.21
C ALA A 138 0.56 11.21 13.13
N VAL A 139 -0.61 11.75 12.78
CA VAL A 139 -0.69 12.92 11.88
C VAL A 139 0.01 14.14 12.50
N GLY A 140 -0.14 14.36 13.80
CA GLY A 140 0.61 15.40 14.53
C GLY A 140 2.12 15.19 14.48
N TRP A 141 2.60 13.96 14.75
CA TRP A 141 4.02 13.62 14.68
C TRP A 141 4.57 13.78 13.26
N ALA A 142 3.83 13.33 12.24
CA ALA A 142 4.20 13.51 10.85
C ALA A 142 4.39 15.00 10.49
N ARG A 143 3.44 15.84 10.92
CA ARG A 143 3.54 17.30 10.76
C ARG A 143 4.82 17.87 11.35
N ASN A 144 5.13 17.50 12.59
CA ASN A 144 6.30 18.00 13.33
C ASN A 144 7.62 17.65 12.65
N HIS A 145 7.67 16.50 11.96
CA HIS A 145 8.90 15.96 11.36
C HIS A 145 8.92 16.05 9.83
N GLY A 146 8.00 16.82 9.23
CA GLY A 146 7.96 17.08 7.79
C GLY A 146 7.59 15.87 6.92
N LEU A 147 6.95 14.85 7.52
CA LEU A 147 6.49 13.66 6.83
C LEU A 147 5.07 13.85 6.31
N LYS A 148 4.79 13.25 5.15
CA LYS A 148 3.44 13.12 4.61
C LYS A 148 2.81 11.80 5.04
N VAL A 149 1.48 11.78 5.12
CA VAL A 149 0.70 10.64 5.58
C VAL A 149 -0.22 10.16 4.45
N ILE A 150 -0.13 8.85 4.18
CA ILE A 150 -1.15 8.09 3.47
C ILE A 150 -2.03 7.43 4.54
N VAL A 151 -3.28 7.83 4.65
CA VAL A 151 -4.27 7.11 5.48
C VAL A 151 -4.88 6.02 4.63
N ASP A 152 -4.73 4.77 5.04
CA ASP A 152 -5.11 3.60 4.25
C ASP A 152 -6.19 2.77 4.97
N LEU A 153 -7.38 2.68 4.36
CA LEU A 153 -8.42 1.81 4.87
C LEU A 153 -8.07 0.36 4.55
N HIS A 154 -7.47 -0.31 5.52
CA HIS A 154 -6.76 -1.57 5.29
C HIS A 154 -7.63 -2.81 5.40
N GLY A 155 -8.80 -2.68 6.05
CA GLY A 155 -9.79 -3.75 6.17
C GLY A 155 -11.20 -3.20 6.00
N ALA A 156 -12.04 -3.92 5.26
CA ALA A 156 -13.45 -3.61 5.08
C ALA A 156 -14.37 -4.67 5.71
N PRO A 157 -15.64 -4.33 6.04
CA PRO A 157 -16.61 -5.30 6.54
C PRO A 157 -16.76 -6.49 5.60
N GLY A 158 -16.74 -7.70 6.17
CA GLY A 158 -16.79 -8.96 5.40
C GLY A 158 -15.48 -9.35 4.71
N SER A 159 -14.39 -8.60 4.91
CA SER A 159 -13.10 -8.76 4.23
C SER A 159 -13.14 -8.60 2.70
N GLN A 160 -12.21 -7.82 2.18
CA GLN A 160 -12.03 -7.59 0.75
C GLN A 160 -11.09 -8.60 0.07
N ASN A 161 -10.36 -9.41 0.84
CA ASN A 161 -9.38 -10.37 0.31
C ASN A 161 -9.28 -11.71 1.06
N GLY A 162 -9.92 -11.85 2.22
CA GLY A 162 -9.82 -13.05 3.05
C GLY A 162 -8.49 -13.22 3.80
N PHE A 163 -7.59 -12.24 3.73
CA PHE A 163 -6.30 -12.27 4.42
C PHE A 163 -6.45 -11.87 5.90
N ASP A 164 -5.49 -12.27 6.73
CA ASP A 164 -5.45 -11.82 8.14
C ASP A 164 -5.20 -10.31 8.26
N ASN A 165 -4.45 -9.72 7.33
CA ASN A 165 -4.20 -8.28 7.25
C ASN A 165 -5.47 -7.44 7.04
N SER A 166 -6.59 -8.01 6.56
CA SER A 166 -7.87 -7.29 6.50
C SER A 166 -8.61 -7.27 7.84
N GLY A 167 -8.03 -7.89 8.88
CA GLY A 167 -8.62 -8.09 10.21
C GLY A 167 -9.45 -9.36 10.36
N HIS A 168 -9.78 -10.08 9.27
CA HIS A 168 -10.65 -11.26 9.32
C HIS A 168 -10.30 -12.25 8.21
N ARG A 169 -9.48 -13.24 8.56
CA ARG A 169 -9.02 -14.31 7.67
C ARG A 169 -10.15 -15.29 7.42
N ILE A 170 -10.66 -15.29 6.20
CA ILE A 170 -11.75 -16.15 5.75
C ILE A 170 -11.42 -16.76 4.40
N SER A 171 -12.04 -17.89 4.07
CA SER A 171 -11.72 -18.64 2.84
C SER A 171 -12.11 -17.91 1.54
N PHE A 172 -13.02 -16.94 1.62
CA PHE A 172 -13.47 -16.16 0.47
C PHE A 172 -14.00 -14.80 0.92
N PRO A 173 -13.60 -13.69 0.29
CA PRO A 173 -14.03 -12.35 0.69
C PRO A 173 -15.54 -12.14 0.50
N GLN A 174 -16.18 -11.45 1.44
CA GLN A 174 -17.62 -11.18 1.44
C GLN A 174 -17.94 -9.69 1.28
N TRP A 175 -16.93 -8.82 1.20
CA TRP A 175 -17.13 -7.39 1.01
C TRP A 175 -17.92 -7.06 -0.26
N HIS A 176 -17.48 -7.59 -1.41
CA HIS A 176 -18.04 -7.28 -2.73
C HIS A 176 -19.46 -7.81 -2.94
N SER A 177 -19.82 -8.91 -2.28
CA SER A 177 -21.09 -9.61 -2.47
C SER A 177 -22.24 -9.09 -1.58
N ASN A 178 -21.95 -8.15 -0.68
CA ASN A 178 -22.93 -7.57 0.23
C ASN A 178 -22.93 -6.03 0.12
N SER A 179 -23.99 -5.47 -0.44
CA SER A 179 -24.14 -4.02 -0.61
C SER A 179 -24.09 -3.24 0.71
N THR A 180 -24.46 -3.86 1.84
CA THR A 180 -24.30 -3.24 3.17
C THR A 180 -22.83 -3.07 3.54
N ASN A 181 -21.97 -4.04 3.20
CA ASN A 181 -20.53 -3.94 3.46
C ASN A 181 -19.92 -2.78 2.67
N ILE A 182 -20.25 -2.66 1.38
CA ILE A 182 -19.80 -1.55 0.53
C ILE A 182 -20.31 -0.20 1.05
N ALA A 183 -21.59 -0.11 1.44
CA ALA A 183 -22.17 1.11 1.99
C ALA A 183 -21.49 1.55 3.29
N ARG A 184 -21.19 0.61 4.20
CA ARG A 184 -20.42 0.87 5.43
C ARG A 184 -19.00 1.31 5.12
N THR A 185 -18.34 0.67 4.17
CA THR A 185 -16.99 1.04 3.71
C THR A 185 -16.96 2.48 3.17
N ASN A 186 -17.95 2.85 2.34
CA ASN A 186 -18.13 4.23 1.85
C ASN A 186 -18.39 5.23 2.99
N ALA A 187 -19.19 4.87 4.00
CA ALA A 187 -19.45 5.71 5.16
C ALA A 187 -18.19 5.94 6.00
N VAL A 188 -17.40 4.89 6.24
CA VAL A 188 -16.10 4.98 6.91
C VAL A 188 -15.14 5.89 6.14
N LEU A 189 -15.05 5.74 4.82
CA LEU A 189 -14.19 6.59 3.98
C LEU A 189 -14.59 8.07 4.05
N LYS A 190 -15.89 8.38 4.07
CA LYS A 190 -16.38 9.75 4.29
C LYS A 190 -15.98 10.28 5.65
N THR A 191 -16.06 9.46 6.70
CA THR A 191 -15.59 9.83 8.04
C THR A 191 -14.09 10.10 8.05
N ILE A 192 -13.26 9.26 7.43
CA ILE A 192 -11.81 9.48 7.30
C ILE A 192 -11.52 10.81 6.60
N THR A 193 -12.17 11.05 5.46
CA THR A 193 -11.96 12.29 4.70
C THR A 193 -12.38 13.52 5.50
N SER A 194 -13.50 13.42 6.23
CA SER A 194 -13.99 14.51 7.08
C SER A 194 -13.08 14.78 8.28
N LEU A 195 -12.47 13.74 8.85
CA LEU A 195 -11.56 13.83 9.99
C LEU A 195 -10.30 14.64 9.66
N PHE A 196 -9.79 14.53 8.43
CA PHE A 196 -8.54 15.17 7.98
C PHE A 196 -8.76 16.27 6.94
N ILE A 197 -9.99 16.77 6.84
CA ILE A 197 -10.38 17.77 5.85
C ILE A 197 -9.56 19.07 5.93
N ASN A 198 -9.06 19.40 7.13
CA ASN A 198 -8.22 20.57 7.41
C ASN A 198 -6.74 20.23 7.55
N ASP A 199 -6.35 18.97 7.36
CA ASP A 199 -4.99 18.46 7.55
C ASP A 199 -4.36 18.01 6.21
N GLN A 200 -4.85 18.52 5.08
CA GLN A 200 -4.37 18.17 3.73
C GLN A 200 -2.88 18.55 3.51
N ASP A 201 -2.33 19.42 4.36
CA ASP A 201 -0.90 19.74 4.41
C ASP A 201 -0.05 18.53 4.82
N VAL A 202 -0.61 17.56 5.55
CA VAL A 202 0.09 16.37 6.05
C VAL A 202 -0.56 15.08 5.56
N VAL A 203 -1.88 14.94 5.68
CA VAL A 203 -2.65 13.86 5.07
C VAL A 203 -2.84 14.16 3.60
N SER A 204 -1.77 13.92 2.84
CA SER A 204 -1.69 14.25 1.43
C SER A 204 -2.37 13.22 0.54
N VAL A 205 -2.59 12.01 1.05
CA VAL A 205 -3.19 10.88 0.32
C VAL A 205 -4.16 10.11 1.20
N ILE A 206 -5.27 9.67 0.62
CA ILE A 206 -6.16 8.65 1.19
C ILE A 206 -6.21 7.46 0.23
N ALA A 207 -5.86 6.27 0.73
CA ALA A 207 -6.04 5.01 0.04
C ALA A 207 -7.40 4.42 0.44
N PRO A 208 -8.38 4.32 -0.48
CA PRO A 208 -9.76 4.03 -0.08
C PRO A 208 -10.00 2.57 0.32
N LEU A 209 -9.20 1.63 -0.17
CA LEU A 209 -9.25 0.23 0.27
C LEU A 209 -7.97 -0.53 -0.11
N ASN A 210 -7.33 -1.16 0.86
CA ASN A 210 -6.18 -2.02 0.62
C ASN A 210 -6.56 -3.33 -0.08
N GLU A 211 -5.80 -3.74 -1.09
CA GLU A 211 -5.76 -5.12 -1.61
C GLU A 211 -7.11 -5.83 -1.81
N PRO A 212 -8.14 -5.27 -2.47
CA PRO A 212 -9.30 -6.07 -2.82
C PRO A 212 -8.88 -7.21 -3.79
N ALA A 213 -9.31 -8.45 -3.50
CA ALA A 213 -8.88 -9.67 -4.20
C ALA A 213 -9.48 -9.80 -5.61
N GLY A 214 -9.07 -8.95 -6.55
CA GLY A 214 -9.55 -8.98 -7.93
C GLY A 214 -9.27 -10.31 -8.66
N PHE A 215 -8.32 -11.12 -8.17
CA PHE A 215 -8.07 -12.48 -8.66
C PHE A 215 -9.22 -13.47 -8.39
N ASP A 216 -10.16 -13.16 -7.48
CA ASP A 216 -11.33 -14.01 -7.18
C ASP A 216 -12.48 -13.85 -8.19
N GLY A 217 -12.35 -12.95 -9.16
CA GLY A 217 -13.21 -12.92 -10.35
C GLY A 217 -13.86 -11.57 -10.66
N SER A 218 -14.68 -11.57 -11.72
CA SER A 218 -15.29 -10.36 -12.28
C SER A 218 -16.24 -9.63 -11.35
N ASP A 219 -16.88 -10.34 -10.41
CA ASP A 219 -17.82 -9.74 -9.46
C ASP A 219 -17.07 -8.85 -8.46
N VAL A 220 -15.91 -9.30 -7.96
CA VAL A 220 -15.01 -8.48 -7.15
C VAL A 220 -14.54 -7.27 -7.94
N LEU A 221 -14.01 -7.49 -9.15
CA LEU A 221 -13.50 -6.39 -9.99
C LEU A 221 -14.58 -5.35 -10.33
N SER A 222 -15.83 -5.78 -10.56
CA SER A 222 -16.95 -4.87 -10.83
C SER A 222 -17.28 -4.02 -9.60
N ALA A 223 -17.31 -4.63 -8.41
CA ALA A 223 -17.50 -3.91 -7.15
C ALA A 223 -16.36 -2.92 -6.88
N VAL A 224 -15.10 -3.32 -7.11
CA VAL A 224 -13.92 -2.45 -6.95
C VAL A 224 -14.00 -1.24 -7.89
N ARG A 225 -14.31 -1.44 -9.18
CA ARG A 225 -14.41 -0.31 -10.14
C ARG A 225 -15.48 0.69 -9.72
N GLN A 226 -16.65 0.22 -9.29
CA GLN A 226 -17.70 1.11 -8.79
C GLN A 226 -17.26 1.82 -7.51
N TYR A 227 -16.65 1.10 -6.57
CA TYR A 227 -16.15 1.66 -5.32
C TYR A 227 -15.06 2.71 -5.54
N TRP A 228 -14.21 2.58 -6.56
CA TRP A 228 -13.25 3.62 -6.95
C TRP A 228 -13.90 4.90 -7.47
N TYR A 229 -15.02 4.80 -8.19
CA TYR A 229 -15.80 5.99 -8.55
C TYR A 229 -16.41 6.68 -7.33
N ASP A 230 -17.00 5.90 -6.42
CA ASP A 230 -17.57 6.43 -5.18
C ASP A 230 -16.49 7.07 -4.30
N SER A 231 -15.33 6.41 -4.18
CA SER A 231 -14.19 6.84 -3.37
C SER A 231 -13.60 8.15 -3.87
N TYR A 232 -13.47 8.32 -5.20
CA TYR A 232 -13.07 9.60 -5.78
C TYR A 232 -14.04 10.72 -5.36
N GLY A 233 -15.35 10.47 -5.44
CA GLY A 233 -16.36 11.40 -4.95
C GLY A 233 -16.18 11.76 -3.47
N ASN A 234 -16.00 10.76 -2.63
CA ASN A 234 -15.85 10.93 -1.18
C ASN A 234 -14.59 11.72 -0.79
N ILE A 235 -13.47 11.47 -1.47
CA ILE A 235 -12.16 12.07 -1.13
C ILE A 235 -11.97 13.44 -1.81
N ARG A 236 -12.36 13.57 -3.09
CA ARG A 236 -12.16 14.81 -3.86
C ARG A 236 -13.26 15.83 -3.63
N PHE A 237 -14.45 15.45 -3.17
CA PHE A 237 -15.57 16.38 -2.94
C PHE A 237 -16.14 16.31 -1.51
N PRO A 238 -15.31 16.40 -0.46
CA PRO A 238 -15.80 16.31 0.93
C PRO A 238 -16.64 17.53 1.34
N TYR A 239 -16.56 18.62 0.59
CA TYR A 239 -17.37 19.84 0.76
C TYR A 239 -18.63 19.86 -0.13
N GLY A 240 -18.96 18.72 -0.74
CA GLY A 240 -19.87 18.67 -1.88
C GLY A 240 -19.18 19.17 -3.17
N THR A 241 -19.97 19.59 -4.16
CA THR A 241 -19.46 20.00 -5.49
C THR A 241 -18.94 21.44 -5.56
N SER A 242 -18.94 22.17 -4.44
CA SER A 242 -18.53 23.58 -4.37
C SER A 242 -17.01 23.77 -4.43
N GLN A 243 -16.25 22.78 -3.96
CA GLN A 243 -14.79 22.82 -3.88
C GLN A 243 -14.22 21.41 -3.95
N GLN A 244 -13.15 21.24 -4.72
CA GLN A 244 -12.37 20.00 -4.72
C GLN A 244 -11.29 20.01 -3.64
N SER A 245 -11.08 18.86 -2.99
CA SER A 245 -9.94 18.60 -2.11
C SER A 245 -8.63 18.47 -2.92
N ASN A 246 -7.51 18.83 -2.30
CA ASN A 246 -6.16 18.58 -2.81
C ASN A 246 -5.58 17.24 -2.34
N THR A 247 -6.30 16.48 -1.51
CA THR A 247 -5.92 15.10 -1.14
C THR A 247 -5.93 14.21 -2.38
N VAL A 248 -4.84 13.47 -2.57
CA VAL A 248 -4.71 12.47 -3.64
C VAL A 248 -5.48 11.20 -3.28
N VAL A 249 -6.19 10.65 -4.25
CA VAL A 249 -6.85 9.34 -4.17
C VAL A 249 -5.85 8.28 -4.61
N LEU A 250 -5.54 7.31 -3.74
CA LEU A 250 -4.59 6.23 -4.04
C LEU A 250 -5.32 4.90 -4.20
N LEU A 251 -5.57 4.49 -5.44
CA LEU A 251 -6.36 3.30 -5.77
C LEU A 251 -5.45 2.06 -5.82
N HIS A 252 -5.76 1.01 -5.06
CA HIS A 252 -5.08 -0.27 -5.21
C HIS A 252 -5.43 -0.96 -6.55
N ASP A 253 -4.46 -1.61 -7.17
CA ASP A 253 -4.59 -2.26 -8.49
C ASP A 253 -5.44 -3.54 -8.50
N ALA A 254 -5.93 -3.96 -7.34
CA ALA A 254 -6.71 -5.18 -7.11
C ALA A 254 -6.06 -6.45 -7.67
N PHE A 255 -4.73 -6.54 -7.57
CA PHE A 255 -3.89 -7.62 -8.11
C PHE A 255 -4.01 -7.78 -9.63
N GLN A 256 -4.39 -6.71 -10.33
CA GLN A 256 -4.40 -6.68 -11.79
C GLN A 256 -3.14 -6.00 -12.31
N PRO A 257 -2.62 -6.41 -13.49
CA PRO A 257 -1.55 -5.66 -14.13
C PRO A 257 -2.03 -4.23 -14.39
N LEU A 258 -1.12 -3.25 -14.29
CA LEU A 258 -1.44 -1.82 -14.50
C LEU A 258 -2.21 -1.57 -15.81
N SER A 259 -1.94 -2.33 -16.87
CA SER A 259 -2.66 -2.24 -18.15
C SER A 259 -4.18 -2.49 -18.06
N TYR A 260 -4.66 -3.20 -17.04
CA TYR A 260 -6.10 -3.36 -16.78
C TYR A 260 -6.78 -2.03 -16.42
N TRP A 261 -6.02 -1.12 -15.80
CA TRP A 261 -6.47 0.19 -15.33
C TRP A 261 -6.15 1.32 -16.31
N SER A 262 -5.64 1.02 -17.51
CA SER A 262 -5.34 2.04 -18.51
C SER A 262 -6.60 2.85 -18.87
N GLY A 263 -6.47 4.18 -18.87
CA GLY A 263 -7.56 5.13 -19.09
C GLY A 263 -8.59 5.21 -17.95
N PHE A 264 -8.42 4.46 -16.85
CA PHE A 264 -9.33 4.53 -15.72
C PHE A 264 -9.03 5.75 -14.85
N GLN A 265 -10.03 6.61 -14.66
CA GLN A 265 -9.92 7.83 -13.85
C GLN A 265 -8.70 8.70 -14.18
N THR A 266 -8.45 8.94 -15.47
CA THR A 266 -7.37 9.82 -15.94
C THR A 266 -7.84 11.27 -16.13
N ALA A 267 -6.89 12.20 -16.13
CA ALA A 267 -7.10 13.60 -16.47
C ALA A 267 -7.64 13.76 -17.93
N PRO A 268 -8.38 14.84 -18.23
CA PRO A 268 -8.73 15.96 -17.35
C PRO A 268 -9.92 15.70 -16.42
N ASN A 269 -10.71 14.66 -16.66
CA ASN A 269 -11.97 14.43 -15.93
C ASN A 269 -11.76 13.96 -14.48
N TRP A 270 -10.61 13.34 -14.21
CA TRP A 270 -10.24 12.77 -12.93
C TRP A 270 -8.82 13.22 -12.59
N GLN A 271 -8.71 14.21 -11.73
CA GLN A 271 -7.42 14.75 -11.29
C GLN A 271 -7.05 14.17 -9.92
N GLY A 272 -5.78 14.22 -9.54
CA GLY A 272 -5.37 13.79 -8.19
C GLY A 272 -5.66 12.33 -7.88
N VAL A 273 -5.48 11.46 -8.88
CA VAL A 273 -5.57 10.01 -8.74
C VAL A 273 -4.19 9.42 -8.95
N ALA A 274 -3.80 8.53 -8.04
CA ALA A 274 -2.61 7.71 -8.12
C ALA A 274 -3.02 6.23 -8.06
N MET A 275 -2.19 5.38 -8.66
CA MET A 275 -2.33 3.92 -8.58
C MET A 275 -1.33 3.39 -7.56
N ASP A 276 -1.82 2.55 -6.67
CA ASP A 276 -1.06 1.75 -5.72
C ASP A 276 -0.89 0.34 -6.27
N THR A 277 0.36 -0.09 -6.39
CA THR A 277 0.70 -1.45 -6.81
C THR A 277 1.62 -2.08 -5.79
N HIS A 278 1.33 -3.32 -5.43
CA HIS A 278 2.09 -4.07 -4.44
C HIS A 278 2.95 -5.10 -5.17
N ILE A 279 4.27 -5.05 -4.94
CA ILE A 279 5.23 -5.88 -5.68
C ILE A 279 6.02 -6.75 -4.71
N TYR A 280 5.61 -8.01 -4.68
CA TYR A 280 6.21 -9.08 -3.91
C TYR A 280 6.68 -10.20 -4.86
N GLN A 281 7.72 -10.93 -4.47
CA GLN A 281 8.24 -12.10 -5.16
C GLN A 281 8.42 -13.31 -4.23
N MET A 282 7.40 -13.70 -3.45
CA MET A 282 7.49 -14.84 -2.51
C MET A 282 6.18 -15.59 -2.27
N PHE A 283 5.06 -15.18 -2.86
CA PHE A 283 3.73 -15.72 -2.52
C PHE A 283 3.26 -16.84 -3.46
N SER A 284 4.15 -17.29 -4.35
CA SER A 284 3.96 -18.48 -5.19
C SER A 284 5.19 -19.38 -5.18
N GLN A 285 5.01 -20.66 -5.56
CA GLN A 285 6.11 -21.61 -5.65
C GLN A 285 7.19 -21.12 -6.63
N ASP A 286 6.78 -20.58 -7.79
CA ASP A 286 7.71 -20.11 -8.82
C ASP A 286 8.57 -18.95 -8.33
N GLU A 287 7.98 -18.06 -7.53
CA GLU A 287 8.68 -16.92 -6.97
C GLU A 287 9.71 -17.30 -5.92
N VAL A 288 9.34 -18.13 -4.93
CA VAL A 288 10.29 -18.58 -3.90
C VAL A 288 11.40 -19.49 -4.44
N SER A 289 11.23 -20.02 -5.66
CA SER A 289 12.20 -20.86 -6.35
C SER A 289 13.22 -20.05 -7.17
N ARG A 290 13.07 -18.73 -7.28
CA ARG A 290 14.02 -17.87 -8.00
C ARG A 290 15.37 -17.85 -7.30
N SER A 291 16.43 -17.85 -8.10
CA SER A 291 17.76 -17.46 -7.62
C SER A 291 17.80 -15.97 -7.29
N ASN A 292 18.80 -15.56 -6.50
CA ASN A 292 19.04 -14.16 -6.19
C ASN A 292 19.11 -13.26 -7.43
N GLN A 293 19.77 -13.72 -8.50
CA GLN A 293 19.85 -12.95 -9.75
C GLN A 293 18.49 -12.85 -10.42
N GLN A 294 17.71 -13.93 -10.45
CA GLN A 294 16.35 -13.90 -11.03
C GLN A 294 15.41 -12.97 -10.26
N HIS A 295 15.57 -12.83 -8.94
CA HIS A 295 14.82 -11.82 -8.18
C HIS A 295 15.17 -10.39 -8.62
N ILE A 296 16.46 -10.11 -8.76
CA ILE A 296 16.96 -8.81 -9.24
C ILE A 296 16.43 -8.52 -10.65
N ASP A 297 16.57 -9.48 -11.58
CA ASP A 297 16.10 -9.34 -12.95
C ASP A 297 14.59 -9.08 -13.01
N ALA A 298 13.81 -9.83 -12.22
CA ALA A 298 12.37 -9.65 -12.11
C ALA A 298 11.98 -8.28 -11.53
N ALA A 299 12.70 -7.77 -10.52
CA ALA A 299 12.47 -6.42 -10.00
C ALA A 299 12.74 -5.36 -11.07
N CYS A 300 13.86 -5.47 -11.79
CA CYS A 300 14.22 -4.54 -12.86
C CYS A 300 13.20 -4.53 -14.03
N ALA A 301 12.54 -5.65 -14.28
CA ALA A 301 11.56 -5.81 -15.36
C ALA A 301 10.28 -4.96 -15.19
N TYR A 302 9.93 -4.55 -13.97
CA TYR A 302 8.76 -3.67 -13.73
C TYR A 302 8.97 -2.24 -14.25
N GLY A 303 10.19 -1.86 -14.62
CA GLY A 303 10.53 -0.47 -14.90
C GLY A 303 9.70 0.17 -16.02
N SER A 304 9.40 -0.57 -17.10
CA SER A 304 8.61 -0.03 -18.21
C SER A 304 7.17 0.22 -17.79
N SER A 305 6.50 -0.76 -17.17
CA SER A 305 5.10 -0.65 -16.76
C SER A 305 4.86 0.48 -15.76
N LEU A 306 5.80 0.68 -14.82
CA LEU A 306 5.72 1.76 -13.84
C LEU A 306 5.93 3.15 -14.46
N SER A 307 6.82 3.27 -15.45
CA SER A 307 7.14 4.56 -16.09
C SER A 307 6.13 5.01 -17.13
N SER A 308 5.40 4.08 -17.74
CA SER A 308 4.51 4.34 -18.88
C SER A 308 3.03 4.35 -18.52
N PHE A 309 2.67 4.17 -17.24
CA PHE A 309 1.28 4.13 -16.83
C PHE A 309 0.64 5.53 -16.79
N ASP A 310 -0.69 5.58 -16.95
CA ASP A 310 -1.44 6.83 -17.19
C ASP A 310 -1.56 7.72 -15.93
N LEU A 311 -1.46 7.12 -14.75
CA LEU A 311 -1.53 7.79 -13.44
C LEU A 311 -0.16 7.78 -12.76
N TRP A 312 0.00 8.61 -11.73
CA TRP A 312 1.14 8.44 -10.82
C TRP A 312 1.09 7.05 -10.19
N THR A 313 2.11 6.22 -10.44
CA THR A 313 2.22 4.90 -9.82
C THR A 313 3.13 4.94 -8.61
N ILE A 314 2.59 4.63 -7.43
CA ILE A 314 3.36 4.43 -6.20
C ILE A 314 3.39 2.93 -5.94
N VAL A 315 4.58 2.37 -5.71
CA VAL A 315 4.71 1.00 -5.20
C VAL A 315 4.48 1.06 -3.69
N GLY A 316 3.22 0.96 -3.25
CA GLY A 316 2.82 1.20 -1.85
C GLY A 316 3.21 0.09 -0.89
N GLU A 317 3.52 -1.09 -1.42
CA GLU A 317 4.06 -2.20 -0.64
C GLU A 317 5.05 -3.06 -1.42
N TRP A 318 6.14 -3.42 -0.75
CA TRP A 318 7.22 -4.30 -1.21
C TRP A 318 8.23 -4.53 -0.07
N THR A 319 9.11 -5.50 -0.22
CA THR A 319 10.20 -5.80 0.72
C THR A 319 11.44 -6.32 -0.02
N PRO A 320 12.67 -6.16 0.54
CA PRO A 320 13.84 -6.87 0.05
C PRO A 320 13.90 -8.34 0.51
N ALA A 321 12.95 -8.82 1.32
CA ALA A 321 12.81 -10.25 1.58
C ALA A 321 12.44 -10.99 0.27
N ALA A 322 13.10 -12.12 0.03
CA ALA A 322 12.94 -12.93 -1.18
C ALA A 322 12.33 -14.31 -0.90
N THR A 323 11.95 -14.57 0.35
CA THR A 323 11.36 -15.82 0.79
C THR A 323 10.15 -15.54 1.65
N ASP A 324 9.27 -16.52 1.79
CA ASP A 324 8.12 -16.45 2.70
C ASP A 324 8.42 -17.07 4.06
N CYS A 325 9.66 -16.94 4.53
CA CYS A 325 10.17 -17.61 5.73
C CYS A 325 9.74 -16.97 7.05
N ALA A 326 9.35 -15.69 7.03
CA ALA A 326 8.98 -14.96 8.24
C ALA A 326 7.85 -15.71 8.97
N THR A 327 7.99 -15.84 10.30
CA THR A 327 7.05 -16.62 11.11
C THR A 327 5.64 -16.06 10.96
N TYR A 328 4.68 -16.92 10.59
CA TYR A 328 3.27 -16.58 10.36
C TYR A 328 2.97 -15.67 9.15
N LEU A 329 3.93 -15.42 8.26
CA LEU A 329 3.72 -14.55 7.10
C LEU A 329 2.58 -15.05 6.19
N ASN A 330 2.44 -16.37 6.03
CA ASN A 330 1.34 -16.98 5.27
C ASN A 330 0.06 -17.18 6.13
N GLY A 331 0.01 -16.56 7.31
CA GLY A 331 -1.02 -16.75 8.32
C GLY A 331 -0.54 -17.58 9.52
N ARG A 332 -1.05 -17.27 10.70
CA ARG A 332 -0.75 -18.04 11.91
C ARG A 332 -1.16 -19.51 11.74
N GLY A 333 -0.23 -20.42 12.03
CA GLY A 333 -0.40 -21.86 11.85
C GLY A 333 -0.15 -22.38 10.43
N VAL A 334 0.25 -21.51 9.50
CA VAL A 334 0.58 -21.85 8.11
C VAL A 334 2.10 -21.80 7.91
N GLY A 335 2.66 -22.81 7.24
CA GLY A 335 4.09 -22.91 6.96
C GLY A 335 4.58 -21.99 5.83
N ALA A 336 5.85 -22.12 5.47
CA ALA A 336 6.50 -21.41 4.36
C ALA A 336 6.63 -22.31 3.13
N ARG A 337 6.46 -21.74 1.92
CA ARG A 337 6.70 -22.45 0.66
C ARG A 337 8.18 -22.73 0.49
N TYR A 338 9.05 -21.78 0.89
CA TYR A 338 10.50 -21.89 0.69
C TYR A 338 11.11 -23.13 1.35
N ASP A 339 10.71 -23.49 2.57
CA ASP A 339 11.21 -24.68 3.27
C ASP A 339 10.35 -25.94 3.09
N GLY A 340 9.25 -25.83 2.34
CA GLY A 340 8.32 -26.92 2.05
C GLY A 340 7.32 -27.21 3.17
N SER A 341 7.20 -26.35 4.20
CA SER A 341 6.24 -26.54 5.29
C SER A 341 4.84 -26.02 4.96
N TYR A 342 4.67 -25.21 3.91
CA TYR A 342 3.36 -24.83 3.38
C TYR A 342 2.71 -26.01 2.65
N ALA A 343 1.44 -26.28 2.92
CA ALA A 343 0.72 -27.41 2.35
C ALA A 343 0.71 -27.37 0.80
N GLY A 344 1.21 -28.42 0.16
CA GLY A 344 1.28 -28.52 -1.30
C GLY A 344 2.49 -27.82 -1.95
N SER A 345 3.37 -27.20 -1.18
CA SER A 345 4.61 -26.62 -1.69
C SER A 345 5.72 -27.66 -1.89
N SER A 346 6.70 -27.31 -2.72
CA SER A 346 7.94 -28.06 -2.91
C SER A 346 9.09 -27.33 -2.24
N ARG A 347 9.86 -28.04 -1.41
CA ARG A 347 11.00 -27.46 -0.69
C ARG A 347 12.05 -26.89 -1.65
N VAL A 348 12.40 -25.62 -1.46
CA VAL A 348 13.48 -24.92 -2.16
C VAL A 348 14.76 -24.91 -1.31
N GLY A 349 14.65 -24.50 -0.04
CA GLY A 349 15.80 -24.25 0.84
C GLY A 349 15.49 -24.41 2.33
N SER A 350 16.34 -23.83 3.17
CA SER A 350 16.11 -23.70 4.62
C SER A 350 15.83 -22.24 4.95
N CYS A 351 14.85 -21.97 5.82
CA CYS A 351 14.60 -20.63 6.34
C CYS A 351 15.65 -20.14 7.36
N THR A 352 16.56 -21.02 7.81
CA THR A 352 17.63 -20.65 8.76
C THR A 352 18.52 -19.53 8.19
N GLY A 353 18.60 -18.41 8.91
CA GLY A 353 19.45 -17.28 8.55
C GLY A 353 18.91 -16.41 7.41
N LEU A 354 17.65 -16.62 6.99
CA LEU A 354 16.96 -15.84 5.97
C LEU A 354 15.82 -14.96 6.54
N THR A 355 15.49 -15.13 7.82
CA THR A 355 14.53 -14.28 8.54
C THR A 355 14.82 -14.35 10.06
N GLY A 356 13.99 -13.72 10.89
CA GLY A 356 14.24 -13.63 12.33
C GLY A 356 15.16 -12.45 12.64
N SER A 357 16.17 -12.67 13.48
CA SER A 357 17.15 -11.64 13.83
C SER A 357 18.26 -11.54 12.78
N ARG A 358 18.58 -10.30 12.37
CA ARG A 358 19.69 -9.92 11.48
C ARG A 358 21.07 -10.33 11.99
N SER A 359 21.19 -10.68 13.26
CA SER A 359 22.41 -11.24 13.85
C SER A 359 22.74 -12.62 13.27
N SER A 360 21.74 -13.35 12.78
CA SER A 360 21.89 -14.65 12.12
C SER A 360 22.19 -14.56 10.62
N PHE A 361 22.00 -13.38 10.01
CA PHE A 361 22.15 -13.20 8.56
C PHE A 361 23.63 -13.21 8.16
N SER A 362 23.96 -14.06 7.19
CA SER A 362 25.31 -14.11 6.62
C SER A 362 25.65 -12.82 5.87
N SER A 363 26.94 -12.55 5.70
CA SER A 363 27.40 -11.39 4.92
C SER A 363 26.95 -11.46 3.46
N SER A 364 26.88 -12.66 2.87
CA SER A 364 26.39 -12.85 1.51
C SER A 364 24.89 -12.58 1.39
N TYR A 365 24.10 -12.97 2.39
CA TYR A 365 22.67 -12.67 2.41
C TYR A 365 22.42 -11.16 2.56
N LYS A 366 23.14 -10.47 3.46
CA LYS A 366 23.07 -9.00 3.57
C LYS A 366 23.49 -8.29 2.27
N THR A 367 24.48 -8.83 1.57
CA THR A 367 24.89 -8.33 0.25
C THR A 367 23.76 -8.49 -0.78
N PHE A 368 23.08 -9.63 -0.79
CA PHE A 368 21.93 -9.85 -1.65
C PHE A 368 20.76 -8.90 -1.29
N LEU A 369 20.39 -8.78 -0.01
CA LEU A 369 19.37 -7.83 0.43
C LEU A 369 19.68 -6.40 -0.05
N ARG A 370 20.96 -6.00 0.01
CA ARG A 370 21.41 -4.69 -0.49
C ARG A 370 21.22 -4.55 -2.00
N GLN A 371 21.64 -5.55 -2.76
CA GLN A 371 21.50 -5.58 -4.21
C GLN A 371 20.03 -5.52 -4.62
N TYR A 372 19.21 -6.37 -4.01
CA TYR A 372 17.80 -6.48 -4.34
C TYR A 372 17.02 -5.22 -3.96
N TRP A 373 17.29 -4.65 -2.79
CA TRP A 373 16.73 -3.34 -2.38
C TRP A 373 17.09 -2.22 -3.36
N GLU A 374 18.34 -2.17 -3.84
CA GLU A 374 18.74 -1.17 -4.85
C GLU A 374 18.05 -1.40 -6.20
N ALA A 375 17.95 -2.64 -6.67
CA ALA A 375 17.25 -2.98 -7.90
C ALA A 375 15.77 -2.55 -7.83
N GLN A 376 15.11 -2.85 -6.72
CA GLN A 376 13.73 -2.47 -6.43
C GLN A 376 13.58 -0.94 -6.40
N THR A 377 14.35 -0.22 -5.57
CA THR A 377 14.21 1.24 -5.47
C THR A 377 14.60 2.00 -6.74
N ILE A 378 15.62 1.56 -7.49
CA ILE A 378 15.93 2.11 -8.82
C ILE A 378 14.74 1.95 -9.76
N THR A 379 14.10 0.78 -9.73
CA THR A 379 12.98 0.46 -10.60
C THR A 379 11.72 1.21 -10.20
N TYR A 380 11.39 1.23 -8.91
CA TYR A 380 10.15 1.83 -8.40
C TYR A 380 10.19 3.37 -8.50
N GLU A 381 11.37 3.98 -8.46
CA GLU A 381 11.55 5.40 -8.76
C GLU A 381 11.42 5.75 -10.25
N LYS A 382 11.27 4.76 -11.16
CA LYS A 382 10.79 5.03 -12.52
C LYS A 382 9.31 5.45 -12.53
N GLY A 383 8.53 4.99 -11.54
CA GLY A 383 7.21 5.52 -11.22
C GLY A 383 7.29 6.78 -10.34
N ALA A 384 6.26 7.03 -9.53
CA ALA A 384 6.21 8.14 -8.58
C ALA A 384 7.01 7.87 -7.29
N GLY A 385 7.37 6.62 -7.01
CA GLY A 385 8.19 6.24 -5.86
C GLY A 385 7.66 4.98 -5.17
N TRP A 386 8.01 4.82 -3.90
CA TRP A 386 7.80 3.58 -3.17
C TRP A 386 7.56 3.81 -1.67
N ILE A 387 6.87 2.85 -1.05
CA ILE A 387 6.66 2.74 0.40
C ILE A 387 7.01 1.30 0.79
N GLN A 388 8.07 1.09 1.58
CA GLN A 388 8.48 -0.27 1.95
C GLN A 388 7.58 -0.83 3.05
N TRP A 389 7.17 -2.08 2.90
CA TRP A 389 6.52 -2.86 3.95
C TRP A 389 7.59 -3.64 4.73
N THR A 390 7.91 -3.32 5.98
CA THR A 390 7.32 -2.31 6.90
C THR A 390 8.42 -1.57 7.66
N TRP A 391 8.10 -0.53 8.44
CA TRP A 391 9.08 0.17 9.29
C TRP A 391 9.80 -0.79 10.24
N LYS A 392 9.05 -1.65 10.93
CA LYS A 392 9.59 -2.65 11.86
C LYS A 392 8.67 -3.85 12.06
N ALA A 393 9.26 -4.97 12.49
CA ALA A 393 8.60 -6.23 12.86
C ALA A 393 9.41 -6.88 13.99
N GLU A 394 8.78 -7.69 14.85
CA GLU A 394 9.47 -8.27 16.04
C GLU A 394 10.51 -9.34 15.67
N ARG A 395 10.20 -10.16 14.66
CA ARG A 395 10.96 -11.38 14.32
C ARG A 395 11.11 -11.59 12.81
N ALA A 396 11.18 -10.51 12.04
CA ALA A 396 11.32 -10.52 10.59
C ALA A 396 12.21 -9.36 10.13
N ASP A 397 13.49 -9.37 10.53
CA ASP A 397 14.40 -8.26 10.24
C ASP A 397 14.61 -8.05 8.73
N ASP A 398 14.44 -9.07 7.89
CA ASP A 398 14.46 -9.00 6.42
C ASP A 398 13.32 -8.16 5.83
N TRP A 399 12.22 -7.99 6.58
CA TRP A 399 11.09 -7.11 6.23
C TRP A 399 11.18 -5.71 6.84
N SER A 400 11.99 -5.55 7.89
CA SER A 400 12.06 -4.33 8.69
C SER A 400 13.02 -3.30 8.07
N TYR A 401 12.48 -2.14 7.68
CA TYR A 401 13.31 -1.01 7.22
C TYR A 401 14.30 -0.58 8.30
N GLN A 402 13.85 -0.49 9.55
CA GLN A 402 14.67 -0.13 10.71
C GLN A 402 15.84 -1.12 10.90
N ALA A 403 15.57 -2.43 10.80
CA ALA A 403 16.62 -3.45 10.90
C ALA A 403 17.59 -3.38 9.71
N GLY A 404 17.11 -3.01 8.52
CA GLY A 404 17.93 -2.85 7.33
C GLY A 404 18.88 -1.67 7.37
N LEU A 405 18.47 -0.54 7.96
CA LEU A 405 19.36 0.56 8.28
C LEU A 405 20.46 0.09 9.25
N ALA A 406 20.05 -0.51 10.37
CA ALA A 406 20.99 -0.98 11.37
C ALA A 406 21.93 -2.07 10.83
N GLY A 407 21.46 -2.89 9.89
CA GLY A 407 22.17 -4.00 9.26
C GLY A 407 23.00 -3.64 8.04
N GLY A 408 22.88 -2.41 7.54
CA GLY A 408 23.70 -1.85 6.46
C GLY A 408 23.28 -2.26 5.05
N TRP A 409 22.23 -3.08 4.88
CA TRP A 409 21.71 -3.40 3.54
C TRP A 409 20.73 -2.35 3.01
N ILE A 410 20.19 -1.49 3.89
CA ILE A 410 19.49 -0.26 3.48
C ILE A 410 20.39 0.93 3.82
N PRO A 411 20.67 1.85 2.89
CA PRO A 411 21.48 3.04 3.17
C PRO A 411 20.70 4.07 3.99
N GLN A 412 21.40 4.81 4.87
CA GLN A 412 20.81 5.94 5.63
C GLN A 412 20.25 7.03 4.71
N ASN A 413 20.92 7.32 3.59
CA ASN A 413 20.35 8.13 2.54
C ASN A 413 19.76 7.20 1.46
N PRO A 414 18.44 7.20 1.24
CA PRO A 414 17.78 6.28 0.33
C PRO A 414 18.09 6.55 -1.15
N THR A 415 18.88 7.57 -1.48
CA THR A 415 19.43 7.83 -2.83
C THR A 415 20.80 7.22 -3.06
N GLN A 416 21.50 6.82 -2.00
CA GLN A 416 22.86 6.28 -2.14
C GLN A 416 22.80 4.87 -2.73
N ARG A 417 23.69 4.60 -3.68
CA ARG A 417 23.79 3.30 -4.37
C ARG A 417 25.22 2.75 -4.27
N GLN A 418 25.34 1.47 -3.94
CA GLN A 418 26.55 0.66 -4.07
C GLN A 418 26.57 -0.08 -5.41
N TYR A 419 25.39 -0.36 -5.98
CA TYR A 419 25.17 -1.08 -7.24
C TYR A 419 24.29 -0.24 -8.20
N PRO A 420 24.73 0.96 -8.62
CA PRO A 420 23.89 1.89 -9.39
C PRO A 420 23.46 1.37 -10.78
N ASN A 421 24.18 0.38 -11.33
CA ASN A 421 23.92 -0.19 -12.65
C ASN A 421 23.26 -1.58 -12.57
N ILE A 422 22.67 -1.96 -11.44
CA ILE A 422 22.18 -3.33 -11.23
C ILE A 422 21.01 -3.73 -12.15
N CYS A 423 20.34 -2.75 -12.78
CA CYS A 423 19.26 -2.97 -13.73
C CYS A 423 19.65 -2.67 -15.20
N ASN A 424 20.95 -2.53 -15.50
CA ASN A 424 21.46 -2.19 -16.83
C ASN A 424 22.13 -3.38 -17.53
#